data_AF-X0RQH3-F1
#
_entry.id   AF-X0RQH3-F1
#
_cell.length_a   1.000
_cell.length_b   1.000
_cell.length_c   1.000
_cell.angle_alpha   90.00
_cell.angle_beta   90.00
_cell.angle_gamma   90.00
#
_symmetry.space_group_name_H-M   'P 1'
#
loop_
_entity.id
_entity.type
_entity.pdbx_description
1 polymer ?
#
loop_
_entity_poly.entity_id
_entity_poly.type
_entity_poly.pdbx_seq_one_letter_code
_entity_poly.pdbx_strand_id
1 'polypeptide(L)'
;MTVPPQQEHSAQLDVKQIEQPNTMLTTPAEKKELMQLVTLPKPETAKNNSKYKSKFTTARKTIIPVAARTQTHYPAETLTTSGSTTTTAEQLSLETTVNLPVLDKPGMADELICVNFDQVDIRMVLKTVGDITGINFVVDDSVRGAVTVMFPTKIRLGEVYRVLESILEVKGYAAVPAGRNLVKIVPRAEAAKRNLQVRFGSNPLEIPRNDSLVTQIIPLNYANAAEISQIIQPLLATGAQMSTYSKTNSIVITDTSSNIHHIAKIIQKLDVKEQITVFGLNYASAQALSEQITRIMQKS
;
A
#
# COMPACT_ATOMS: atom_id res chain seq x y z
N MET A 1 19.38 -77.90 -2.12
CA MET A 1 20.78 -77.72 -1.68
C MET A 1 21.08 -76.23 -1.76
N THR A 2 21.00 -75.50 -0.64
CA THR A 2 22.08 -75.12 0.30
C THR A 2 22.89 -73.88 -0.17
N VAL A 3 22.70 -72.80 0.61
CA VAL A 3 23.34 -71.46 0.71
C VAL A 3 24.86 -71.67 1.07
N PRO A 4 25.85 -70.74 0.95
CA PRO A 4 25.79 -69.37 1.51
C PRO A 4 26.76 -68.29 0.91
N PRO A 5 27.22 -67.21 1.64
CA PRO A 5 27.15 -65.82 1.17
C PRO A 5 28.55 -65.15 1.07
N GLN A 6 28.64 -63.90 0.61
CA GLN A 6 29.82 -63.03 0.83
C GLN A 6 29.31 -61.63 1.22
N GLN A 7 29.35 -61.26 2.50
CA GLN A 7 30.44 -60.67 3.31
C GLN A 7 30.70 -59.17 3.04
N GLU A 8 30.52 -58.43 4.14
CA GLU A 8 30.72 -57.00 4.37
C GLU A 8 32.19 -56.59 4.27
N HIS A 9 32.43 -55.32 3.91
CA HIS A 9 33.62 -54.60 4.36
C HIS A 9 33.26 -53.18 4.79
N SER A 10 33.42 -52.96 6.09
CA SER A 10 33.44 -51.69 6.79
C SER A 10 34.69 -50.89 6.43
N ALA A 11 34.56 -49.57 6.30
CA ALA A 11 35.69 -48.64 6.37
C ALA A 11 35.29 -47.43 7.24
N GLN A 12 35.78 -47.47 8.48
CA GLN A 12 35.88 -46.36 9.43
C GLN A 12 37.05 -45.46 9.04
N LEU A 13 36.89 -44.15 9.12
CA LEU A 13 37.97 -43.16 9.18
C LEU A 13 37.61 -42.08 10.22
N ASP A 14 38.04 -42.36 11.44
CA ASP A 14 38.76 -41.51 12.40
C ASP A 14 38.62 -39.98 12.28
N VAL A 15 37.95 -39.35 13.26
CA VAL A 15 38.16 -37.92 13.60
C VAL A 15 38.22 -37.78 15.12
N LYS A 16 39.39 -37.32 15.57
CA LYS A 16 39.85 -37.09 16.94
C LYS A 16 38.90 -36.30 17.83
N GLN A 17 38.70 -36.82 19.05
CA GLN A 17 38.22 -36.10 20.23
C GLN A 17 39.30 -35.16 20.77
N ILE A 18 38.91 -33.92 21.09
CA ILE A 18 39.64 -33.03 22.00
C ILE A 18 38.67 -32.69 23.13
N GLU A 19 38.95 -33.20 24.32
CA GLU A 19 38.36 -32.76 25.58
C GLU A 19 38.92 -31.39 25.99
N GLN A 20 38.09 -30.56 26.63
CA GLN A 20 38.35 -30.02 27.98
C GLN A 20 37.19 -29.13 28.49
N PRO A 21 37.09 -28.86 29.81
CA PRO A 21 35.82 -28.76 30.55
C PRO A 21 35.35 -27.32 30.77
N ASN A 22 34.02 -27.12 30.89
CA ASN A 22 33.45 -25.87 31.41
C ASN A 22 33.11 -26.03 32.89
N THR A 23 33.82 -25.27 33.73
CA THR A 23 33.53 -25.06 35.16
C THR A 23 32.72 -23.76 35.36
N MET A 24 31.96 -23.79 36.45
CA MET A 24 30.88 -22.96 36.97
C MET A 24 30.97 -21.41 37.00
N LEU A 25 29.76 -20.83 37.12
CA LEU A 25 29.39 -19.54 37.72
C LEU A 25 30.30 -19.05 38.87
N THR A 26 30.60 -17.75 38.90
CA THR A 26 30.55 -16.84 40.07
C THR A 26 30.50 -15.37 39.58
N THR A 27 29.38 -14.63 39.69
CA THR A 27 29.05 -13.57 40.70
C THR A 27 29.78 -12.21 40.56
N PRO A 28 29.26 -11.07 41.12
CA PRO A 28 29.01 -9.83 40.38
C PRO A 28 29.89 -8.66 40.86
N ALA A 29 30.81 -8.15 40.02
CA ALA A 29 31.68 -7.04 40.45
C ALA A 29 32.16 -6.06 39.37
N GLU A 30 31.61 -6.06 38.14
CA GLU A 30 32.01 -5.07 37.12
C GLU A 30 30.85 -4.19 36.63
N LYS A 31 29.89 -3.94 37.52
CA LYS A 31 28.75 -3.01 37.30
C LYS A 31 29.03 -1.61 37.88
N LYS A 32 30.27 -1.12 37.83
CA LYS A 32 30.58 0.20 38.39
C LYS A 32 31.80 0.92 37.80
N GLU A 33 32.00 0.86 36.49
CA GLU A 33 32.88 1.83 35.84
C GLU A 33 32.65 1.81 34.33
N LEU A 34 31.76 2.68 33.85
CA LEU A 34 31.73 3.27 32.50
C LEU A 34 30.45 4.12 32.38
N MET A 35 30.33 5.09 33.30
CA MET A 35 29.39 6.19 33.19
C MET A 35 30.21 7.46 33.48
N GLN A 36 30.64 8.16 32.43
CA GLN A 36 30.83 9.62 32.33
C GLN A 36 31.88 9.96 31.26
N LEU A 37 31.42 10.47 30.11
CA LEU A 37 31.89 11.71 29.46
C LEU A 37 31.18 11.88 28.11
N VAL A 38 31.06 13.14 27.69
CA VAL A 38 30.45 13.67 26.45
C VAL A 38 28.99 14.15 26.57
N THR A 39 28.88 15.37 27.09
CA THR A 39 27.81 16.35 26.83
C THR A 39 28.11 17.09 25.51
N LEU A 40 27.08 17.40 24.69
CA LEU A 40 26.93 18.57 23.77
C LEU A 40 25.64 18.38 22.90
N PRO A 41 25.07 19.41 22.23
CA PRO A 41 24.07 20.36 22.75
C PRO A 41 22.69 20.27 22.03
N LYS A 42 21.68 20.99 22.56
CA LYS A 42 20.35 21.18 21.94
C LYS A 42 20.42 22.00 20.64
N PRO A 43 19.58 21.72 19.62
CA PRO A 43 19.28 22.70 18.58
C PRO A 43 18.12 23.63 18.99
N GLU A 44 18.33 24.88 18.64
CA GLU A 44 17.63 26.12 18.96
C GLU A 44 16.38 26.32 18.11
N THR A 45 15.36 26.97 18.68
CA THR A 45 14.09 27.30 18.05
C THR A 45 14.19 28.58 17.23
N ALA A 46 14.09 28.49 15.90
CA ALA A 46 13.95 29.65 15.03
C ALA A 46 12.47 30.03 14.83
N LYS A 47 12.07 31.16 15.43
CA LYS A 47 10.85 31.92 15.12
C LYS A 47 11.11 32.94 14.01
N ASN A 48 10.04 33.26 13.29
CA ASN A 48 9.81 34.45 12.44
C ASN A 48 10.57 34.45 11.10
N ASN A 49 10.00 34.93 9.98
CA ASN A 49 9.20 36.13 9.82
C ASN A 49 8.46 36.22 8.46
N SER A 50 7.29 36.86 8.55
CA SER A 50 6.46 37.47 7.51
C SER A 50 7.23 38.38 6.54
N LYS A 51 6.89 38.29 5.23
CA LYS A 51 6.65 39.43 4.31
C LYS A 51 6.56 38.91 2.88
N TYR A 52 5.42 39.06 2.22
CA TYR A 52 5.32 39.59 0.84
C TYR A 52 3.85 39.95 0.55
N LYS A 53 3.58 41.26 0.54
CA LYS A 53 2.40 41.90 -0.08
C LYS A 53 2.90 42.72 -1.26
N SER A 54 2.30 42.56 -2.43
CA SER A 54 2.12 43.59 -3.48
C SER A 54 1.34 42.95 -4.65
N LYS A 55 0.04 43.23 -4.82
CA LYS A 55 -0.54 44.31 -5.66
C LYS A 55 -0.09 44.26 -7.13
N PHE A 56 -1.00 43.85 -8.02
CA PHE A 56 -1.27 44.50 -9.31
C PHE A 56 -2.73 44.25 -9.72
N THR A 57 -3.29 45.27 -10.36
CA THR A 57 -4.70 45.56 -10.58
C THR A 57 -5.03 45.44 -12.09
N THR A 58 -6.24 44.94 -12.39
CA THR A 58 -7.10 45.14 -13.57
C THR A 58 -6.61 44.82 -14.99
N ALA A 59 -7.30 43.86 -15.62
CA ALA A 59 -7.80 44.00 -16.99
C ALA A 59 -9.14 43.25 -17.16
N ARG A 60 -10.18 43.99 -17.58
CA ARG A 60 -11.52 43.50 -17.91
C ARG A 60 -11.47 42.71 -19.22
N LYS A 61 -12.20 41.59 -19.31
CA LYS A 61 -12.79 41.15 -20.59
C LYS A 61 -14.15 40.50 -20.38
N THR A 62 -15.09 41.04 -21.15
CA THR A 62 -16.53 40.84 -21.23
C THR A 62 -16.95 39.37 -21.38
N ILE A 63 -17.93 38.93 -20.58
CA ILE A 63 -18.72 37.71 -20.82
C ILE A 63 -20.16 38.13 -21.09
N ILE A 64 -20.69 37.69 -22.22
CA ILE A 64 -22.07 37.91 -22.69
C ILE A 64 -23.01 36.95 -21.92
N PRO A 65 -24.12 37.41 -21.30
CA PRO A 65 -25.08 36.51 -20.69
C PRO A 65 -26.06 35.95 -21.73
N VAL A 66 -26.22 34.62 -21.79
CA VAL A 66 -27.31 33.97 -22.51
C VAL A 66 -28.48 33.74 -21.55
N ALA A 67 -29.65 34.17 -22.01
CA ALA A 67 -30.89 34.33 -21.27
C ALA A 67 -31.56 33.01 -20.86
N ALA A 68 -32.25 33.08 -19.73
CA ALA A 68 -33.18 32.08 -19.21
C ALA A 68 -34.59 32.20 -19.81
N ARG A 69 -35.27 31.06 -20.00
CA ARG A 69 -36.73 30.79 -19.99
C ARG A 69 -36.93 29.32 -20.40
N THR A 70 -37.82 28.49 -19.85
CA THR A 70 -39.11 28.73 -19.19
C THR A 70 -39.48 27.51 -18.32
N GLN A 71 -40.14 27.76 -17.19
CA GLN A 71 -40.85 26.77 -16.38
C GLN A 71 -42.23 26.49 -16.99
N THR A 72 -42.72 25.26 -16.90
CA THR A 72 -44.15 24.94 -17.01
C THR A 72 -44.69 24.55 -15.63
N HIS A 73 -45.79 25.20 -15.27
CA HIS A 73 -46.53 25.10 -14.02
C HIS A 73 -47.87 24.37 -14.26
N TYR A 74 -48.47 23.83 -13.19
CA TYR A 74 -49.91 23.53 -12.88
C TYR A 74 -50.11 22.14 -12.24
N PRO A 75 -51.11 21.93 -11.36
CA PRO A 75 -51.58 22.74 -10.21
C PRO A 75 -51.51 21.97 -8.87
N ALA A 76 -51.75 22.69 -7.77
CA ALA A 76 -52.03 22.14 -6.44
C ALA A 76 -53.55 22.04 -6.19
N GLU A 77 -53.99 20.92 -5.61
CA GLU A 77 -55.28 20.77 -4.94
C GLU A 77 -55.07 20.44 -3.45
N THR A 78 -55.97 21.01 -2.66
CA THR A 78 -56.08 21.07 -1.19
C THR A 78 -56.35 19.71 -0.53
N LEU A 79 -55.93 19.52 0.73
CA LEU A 79 -56.78 19.14 1.89
C LEU A 79 -55.96 18.80 3.15
N THR A 80 -56.63 18.97 4.28
CA THR A 80 -56.17 19.01 5.67
C THR A 80 -56.06 17.64 6.37
N THR A 81 -55.56 17.70 7.62
CA THR A 81 -55.92 16.90 8.82
C THR A 81 -55.10 15.64 9.17
N SER A 82 -54.39 15.75 10.30
CA SER A 82 -54.26 14.83 11.46
C SER A 82 -54.10 13.32 11.25
N GLY A 83 -53.03 12.75 11.83
CA GLY A 83 -52.96 11.32 12.15
C GLY A 83 -51.55 10.81 12.45
N SER A 84 -51.29 10.50 13.71
CA SER A 84 -50.15 9.75 14.23
C SER A 84 -50.05 8.33 13.65
N THR A 85 -48.84 7.87 13.31
CA THR A 85 -48.28 6.57 13.76
C THR A 85 -46.79 6.45 13.42
N THR A 86 -46.10 5.82 14.36
CA THR A 86 -44.69 5.44 14.45
C THR A 86 -44.20 4.57 13.29
N THR A 87 -42.89 4.64 13.01
CA THR A 87 -41.99 3.61 12.41
C THR A 87 -41.28 4.08 11.14
N THR A 88 -39.98 4.35 11.20
CA THR A 88 -38.98 4.21 10.10
C THR A 88 -37.59 4.35 10.75
N ALA A 89 -36.99 3.23 11.12
CA ALA A 89 -35.94 2.54 10.37
C ALA A 89 -34.57 3.21 10.51
N GLU A 90 -33.83 2.66 11.47
CA GLU A 90 -32.38 2.71 11.65
C GLU A 90 -31.63 2.68 10.30
N GLN A 91 -31.00 3.79 9.95
CA GLN A 91 -29.99 3.83 8.89
C GLN A 91 -28.69 3.25 9.44
N LEU A 92 -28.38 2.01 9.04
CA LEU A 92 -27.11 1.36 9.29
C LEU A 92 -26.12 1.77 8.18
N SER A 93 -25.43 2.91 8.33
CA SER A 93 -24.27 3.25 7.52
C SER A 93 -23.04 2.52 8.08
N LEU A 94 -22.70 1.37 7.49
CA LEU A 94 -21.46 0.65 7.77
C LEU A 94 -20.29 1.32 7.05
N GLU A 95 -19.80 2.43 7.60
CA GLU A 95 -18.47 2.93 7.28
C GLU A 95 -17.44 2.04 7.99
N THR A 96 -16.88 1.07 7.25
CA THR A 96 -15.74 0.30 7.75
C THR A 96 -14.48 1.15 7.62
N THR A 97 -14.30 2.03 8.59
CA THR A 97 -12.99 2.61 8.88
C THR A 97 -12.09 1.50 9.39
N VAL A 98 -11.00 1.23 8.67
CA VAL A 98 -9.95 0.32 9.15
C VAL A 98 -9.23 1.02 10.30
N ASN A 99 -9.71 0.78 11.52
CA ASN A 99 -9.03 1.20 12.74
C ASN A 99 -8.06 0.07 13.13
N LEU A 100 -6.76 0.33 13.05
CA LEU A 100 -5.73 -0.57 13.59
C LEU A 100 -5.96 -0.71 15.11
N PRO A 101 -5.87 -1.90 15.70
CA PRO A 101 -6.08 -2.08 17.13
C PRO A 101 -5.05 -1.29 17.93
N VAL A 102 -5.56 -0.67 18.98
CA VAL A 102 -4.86 0.29 19.84
C VAL A 102 -3.76 -0.44 20.60
N LEU A 103 -2.58 0.15 20.57
CA LEU A 103 -1.53 -0.15 21.53
C LEU A 103 -2.09 0.17 22.92
N ASP A 104 -2.44 -0.86 23.69
CA ASP A 104 -3.29 -0.77 24.90
C ASP A 104 -2.76 0.14 26.02
N LYS A 105 -1.54 0.70 25.88
CA LYS A 105 -0.98 1.73 26.77
C LYS A 105 -0.53 2.94 25.96
N PRO A 106 -0.85 4.18 26.39
CA PRO A 106 -0.29 5.38 25.77
C PRO A 106 1.25 5.34 25.82
N GLY A 107 1.91 5.42 24.66
CA GLY A 107 3.37 5.38 24.51
C GLY A 107 3.97 4.01 24.13
N MET A 108 3.18 2.93 24.10
CA MET A 108 3.64 1.61 23.60
C MET A 108 4.11 1.70 22.14
N ALA A 109 3.48 2.55 21.31
CA ALA A 109 3.85 2.75 19.90
C ALA A 109 5.33 3.09 19.72
N ASP A 110 5.86 3.88 20.66
CA ASP A 110 7.18 4.48 20.61
C ASP A 110 8.26 3.57 21.21
N GLU A 111 7.86 2.43 21.78
CA GLU A 111 8.81 1.45 22.30
C GLU A 111 9.67 0.90 21.16
N LEU A 112 10.98 0.95 21.35
CA LEU A 112 11.96 0.50 20.37
C LEU A 112 12.32 -0.97 20.61
N ILE A 113 11.97 -1.83 19.67
CA ILE A 113 12.26 -3.25 19.72
C ILE A 113 13.23 -3.66 18.60
N CYS A 114 13.96 -4.75 18.83
CA CYS A 114 14.77 -5.41 17.82
C CYS A 114 14.33 -6.87 17.77
N VAL A 115 13.86 -7.33 16.61
CA VAL A 115 13.32 -8.68 16.45
C VAL A 115 13.97 -9.31 15.22
N ASN A 116 15.00 -10.12 15.40
CA ASN A 116 15.61 -10.81 14.28
C ASN A 116 15.02 -12.21 14.14
N PHE A 117 14.67 -12.59 12.91
CA PHE A 117 14.23 -13.93 12.58
C PHE A 117 15.25 -14.52 11.61
N ASP A 118 15.78 -15.70 11.91
CA ASP A 118 16.64 -16.43 10.98
C ASP A 118 16.09 -17.84 10.75
N GLN A 119 15.66 -18.11 9.52
CA GLN A 119 15.04 -19.38 9.13
C GLN A 119 13.89 -19.81 10.05
N VAL A 120 13.11 -18.85 10.56
CA VAL A 120 12.02 -19.11 11.49
C VAL A 120 10.74 -19.40 10.71
N ASP A 121 9.94 -20.38 11.15
CA ASP A 121 8.64 -20.66 10.54
C ASP A 121 7.70 -19.45 10.65
N ILE A 122 7.01 -19.12 9.56
CA ILE A 122 6.13 -17.95 9.47
C ILE A 122 5.03 -17.94 10.53
N ARG A 123 4.55 -19.12 10.99
CA ARG A 123 3.53 -19.20 12.05
C ARG A 123 4.10 -18.79 13.40
N MET A 124 5.38 -19.08 13.65
CA MET A 124 6.08 -18.60 14.84
C MET A 124 6.22 -17.07 14.82
N VAL A 125 6.57 -16.50 13.66
CA VAL A 125 6.63 -15.04 13.48
C VAL A 125 5.26 -14.39 13.76
N LEU A 126 4.19 -14.96 13.21
CA LEU A 126 2.82 -14.49 13.46
C LEU A 126 2.46 -14.56 14.95
N LYS A 127 2.83 -15.65 15.64
CA LYS A 127 2.62 -15.78 17.08
C LYS A 127 3.37 -14.69 17.85
N THR A 128 4.66 -14.49 17.57
CA THR A 128 5.48 -13.46 18.23
C THR A 128 4.91 -12.07 18.01
N VAL A 129 4.51 -11.73 16.78
CA VAL A 129 3.88 -10.44 16.51
C VAL A 129 2.54 -10.30 17.21
N GLY A 130 1.73 -11.36 17.27
CA GLY A 130 0.46 -11.37 18.00
C GLY A 130 0.65 -11.14 19.51
N ASP A 131 1.64 -11.81 20.10
CA ASP A 131 2.00 -11.65 21.52
C ASP A 131 2.45 -10.22 21.84
N ILE A 132 3.15 -9.57 20.90
CA ILE A 132 3.71 -8.21 21.06
C ILE A 132 2.65 -7.12 20.78
N THR A 133 1.80 -7.32 19.77
CA THR A 133 0.83 -6.31 19.29
C THR A 133 -0.57 -6.48 19.88
N GLY A 134 -0.85 -7.63 20.50
CA GLY A 134 -2.19 -7.99 20.97
C GLY A 134 -3.15 -8.42 19.85
N ILE A 135 -2.69 -8.54 18.60
CA ILE A 135 -3.51 -8.91 17.45
C ILE A 135 -3.74 -10.42 17.40
N ASN A 136 -4.99 -10.84 17.21
CA ASN A 136 -5.31 -12.25 17.01
C ASN A 136 -5.19 -12.62 15.53
N PHE A 137 -4.45 -13.69 15.24
CA PHE A 137 -4.29 -14.20 13.88
C PHE A 137 -5.04 -15.52 13.69
N VAL A 138 -5.82 -15.61 12.61
CA VAL A 138 -6.35 -16.88 12.10
C VAL A 138 -5.57 -17.24 10.86
N VAL A 139 -4.86 -18.35 10.89
CA VAL A 139 -3.91 -18.72 9.84
C VAL A 139 -4.50 -19.85 9.02
N ASP A 140 -4.52 -19.69 7.69
CA ASP A 140 -4.90 -20.77 6.78
C ASP A 140 -3.85 -21.91 6.76
N ASP A 141 -4.28 -23.15 6.55
CA ASP A 141 -3.41 -24.33 6.59
C ASP A 141 -2.29 -24.31 5.55
N SER A 142 -2.53 -23.61 4.43
CA SER A 142 -1.58 -23.42 3.34
C SER A 142 -0.44 -22.45 3.66
N VAL A 143 -0.53 -21.69 4.76
CA VAL A 143 0.49 -20.71 5.16
C VAL A 143 1.68 -21.45 5.78
N ARG A 144 2.79 -21.54 5.05
CA ARG A 144 3.98 -22.34 5.44
C ARG A 144 5.25 -21.67 4.96
N GLY A 145 6.37 -22.03 5.57
CA GLY A 145 7.71 -21.69 5.09
C GLY A 145 8.50 -20.84 6.08
N ALA A 146 9.82 -20.89 5.90
CA ALA A 146 10.77 -20.16 6.73
C ALA A 146 10.96 -18.73 6.22
N VAL A 147 11.10 -17.79 7.15
CA VAL A 147 11.41 -16.38 6.90
C VAL A 147 12.71 -16.00 7.60
N THR A 148 13.51 -15.17 6.93
CA THR A 148 14.66 -14.50 7.53
C THR A 148 14.42 -13.00 7.43
N VAL A 149 14.53 -12.31 8.55
CA VAL A 149 14.31 -10.87 8.69
C VAL A 149 15.40 -10.32 9.58
N MET A 150 16.11 -9.33 9.05
CA MET A 150 17.26 -8.73 9.71
C MET A 150 17.00 -7.24 9.91
N PHE A 151 17.07 -6.80 11.17
CA PHE A 151 16.93 -5.39 11.52
C PHE A 151 18.29 -4.83 11.96
N PRO A 152 18.95 -4.00 11.14
CA PRO A 152 20.21 -3.37 11.52
C PRO A 152 20.01 -2.29 12.60
N THR A 153 18.79 -1.78 12.77
CA THR A 153 18.43 -0.75 13.75
C THR A 153 17.14 -1.15 14.47
N LYS A 154 16.93 -0.61 15.67
CA LYS A 154 15.68 -0.84 16.42
C LYS A 154 14.51 -0.16 15.70
N ILE A 155 13.37 -0.83 15.64
CA ILE A 155 12.13 -0.32 15.06
C ILE A 155 11.12 0.03 16.14
N ARG A 156 10.20 0.94 15.84
CA ARG A 156 9.10 1.26 16.76
C ARG A 156 8.09 0.11 16.79
N LEU A 157 7.49 -0.14 17.95
CA LEU A 157 6.44 -1.15 18.10
C LEU A 157 5.27 -0.91 17.14
N GLY A 158 4.90 0.37 16.92
CA GLY A 158 3.86 0.73 15.95
C GLY A 158 4.20 0.40 14.49
N GLU A 159 5.46 0.11 14.17
CA GLU A 159 5.91 -0.25 12.82
C GLU A 159 5.98 -1.77 12.60
N VAL A 160 5.92 -2.57 13.67
CA VAL A 160 6.06 -4.04 13.61
C VAL A 160 5.02 -4.67 12.70
N TYR A 161 3.77 -4.19 12.77
CA TYR A 161 2.71 -4.72 11.92
C TYR A 161 2.97 -4.46 10.43
N ARG A 162 3.54 -3.30 10.08
CA ARG A 162 3.93 -3.01 8.68
C ARG A 162 5.00 -3.97 8.19
N VAL A 163 5.98 -4.28 9.05
CA VAL A 163 7.02 -5.25 8.70
C VAL A 163 6.43 -6.65 8.54
N LEU A 164 5.46 -7.04 9.38
CA LEU A 164 4.74 -8.28 9.19
C LEU A 164 4.04 -8.32 7.81
N GLU A 165 3.37 -7.25 7.39
CA GLU A 165 2.75 -7.17 6.06
C GLU A 165 3.80 -7.36 4.95
N SER A 166 4.98 -6.74 5.05
CA SER A 166 6.07 -6.93 4.08
C SER A 166 6.57 -8.39 4.03
N ILE A 167 6.71 -9.04 5.19
CA ILE A 167 7.12 -10.45 5.27
C ILE A 167 6.09 -11.36 4.58
N LEU A 168 4.80 -11.11 4.84
CA LEU A 168 3.70 -11.85 4.23
C LEU A 168 3.68 -11.66 2.70
N GLU A 169 3.87 -10.43 2.22
CA GLU A 169 3.92 -10.10 0.80
C GLU A 169 5.02 -10.89 0.07
N VAL A 170 6.25 -10.90 0.62
CA VAL A 170 7.39 -11.64 0.04
C VAL A 170 7.10 -13.14 -0.06
N LYS A 171 6.29 -13.68 0.86
CA LYS A 171 5.89 -15.10 0.87
C LYS A 171 4.60 -15.39 0.09
N GLY A 172 3.98 -14.40 -0.53
CA GLY A 172 2.75 -14.58 -1.31
C GLY A 172 1.48 -14.73 -0.47
N TYR A 173 1.52 -14.29 0.79
CA TYR A 173 0.39 -14.26 1.71
C TYR A 173 -0.10 -12.82 1.90
N ALA A 174 -1.29 -12.67 2.47
CA ALA A 174 -1.84 -11.37 2.81
C ALA A 174 -2.63 -11.43 4.13
N ALA A 175 -2.57 -10.33 4.86
CA ALA A 175 -3.39 -10.09 6.04
C ALA A 175 -4.73 -9.48 5.62
N VAL A 176 -5.84 -10.11 6.04
CA VAL A 176 -7.20 -9.66 5.76
C VAL A 176 -7.89 -9.37 7.11
N PRO A 177 -8.23 -8.10 7.41
CA PRO A 177 -8.96 -7.75 8.63
C PRO A 177 -10.29 -8.50 8.71
N ALA A 178 -10.60 -9.06 9.88
CA ALA A 178 -11.79 -9.88 10.12
C ALA A 178 -12.44 -9.53 11.47
N GLY A 179 -12.85 -8.28 11.63
CA GLY A 179 -13.43 -7.76 12.87
C GLY A 179 -12.48 -6.82 13.62
N ARG A 180 -12.74 -6.58 14.91
CA ARG A 180 -12.06 -5.50 15.67
C ARG A 180 -10.59 -5.78 16.00
N ASN A 181 -10.23 -7.04 16.28
CA ASN A 181 -8.86 -7.40 16.68
C ASN A 181 -8.46 -8.79 16.16
N LEU A 182 -8.96 -9.14 14.97
CA LEU A 182 -8.77 -10.44 14.36
C LEU A 182 -8.36 -10.23 12.90
N VAL A 183 -7.26 -10.87 12.51
CA VAL A 183 -6.70 -10.79 11.16
C VAL A 183 -6.56 -12.21 10.62
N LYS A 184 -7.07 -12.43 9.42
CA LYS A 184 -6.93 -13.71 8.71
C LYS A 184 -5.68 -13.66 7.83
N ILE A 185 -4.83 -14.67 7.92
CA ILE A 185 -3.67 -14.83 7.04
C ILE A 185 -4.00 -15.90 6.00
N VAL A 186 -4.05 -15.48 4.74
CA VAL A 186 -4.47 -16.33 3.62
C VAL A 186 -3.54 -16.13 2.43
N PRO A 187 -3.49 -17.05 1.46
CA PRO A 187 -2.84 -16.82 0.17
C PRO A 187 -3.36 -15.56 -0.51
N ARG A 188 -2.46 -14.81 -1.16
CA ARG A 188 -2.81 -13.54 -1.82
C ARG A 188 -3.94 -13.67 -2.84
N ALA A 189 -3.93 -14.75 -3.61
CA ALA A 189 -4.98 -15.03 -4.60
C ALA A 189 -6.38 -15.18 -3.97
N GLU A 190 -6.45 -15.69 -2.75
CA GLU A 190 -7.71 -15.81 -1.99
C GLU A 190 -8.05 -14.51 -1.25
N ALA A 191 -7.05 -13.75 -0.80
CA ALA A 191 -7.26 -12.43 -0.21
C ALA A 191 -7.92 -11.45 -1.20
N ALA A 192 -7.51 -11.48 -2.47
CA ALA A 192 -8.04 -10.63 -3.55
C ALA A 192 -9.56 -10.78 -3.78
N LYS A 193 -10.14 -11.91 -3.35
CA LYS A 193 -11.58 -12.20 -3.49
C LYS A 193 -12.41 -11.86 -2.24
N ARG A 194 -11.75 -11.42 -1.17
CA ARG A 194 -12.40 -11.11 0.11
C ARG A 194 -12.78 -9.63 0.17
N ASN A 195 -13.41 -9.23 1.27
CA ASN A 195 -13.80 -7.84 1.53
C ASN A 195 -12.56 -6.98 1.82
N LEU A 196 -11.82 -6.61 0.77
CA LEU A 196 -10.71 -5.67 0.84
C LEU A 196 -11.22 -4.24 0.90
N GLN A 197 -10.41 -3.36 1.48
CA GLN A 197 -10.69 -1.93 1.42
C GLN A 197 -10.66 -1.48 -0.04
N VAL A 198 -11.77 -0.88 -0.50
CA VAL A 198 -11.86 -0.24 -1.81
C VAL A 198 -11.60 1.25 -1.64
N ARG A 199 -10.69 1.79 -2.44
CA ARG A 199 -10.30 3.19 -2.48
C ARG A 199 -10.59 3.76 -3.87
N PHE A 200 -10.93 5.03 -3.93
CA PHE A 200 -11.19 5.75 -5.18
C PHE A 200 -10.26 6.95 -5.27
N GLY A 201 -9.72 7.22 -6.46
CA GLY A 201 -8.87 8.37 -6.75
C GLY A 201 -7.58 7.98 -7.46
N SER A 202 -6.94 8.98 -8.06
CA SER A 202 -5.71 8.83 -8.83
C SER A 202 -4.52 9.57 -8.21
N ASN A 203 -4.72 10.34 -7.15
CA ASN A 203 -3.68 11.12 -6.50
C ASN A 203 -2.72 10.23 -5.70
N PRO A 204 -1.43 10.11 -6.08
CA PRO A 204 -0.48 9.28 -5.35
C PRO A 204 -0.27 9.73 -3.90
N LEU A 205 -0.50 10.99 -3.57
CA LEU A 205 -0.33 11.52 -2.22
C LEU A 205 -1.38 10.99 -1.22
N GLU A 206 -2.52 10.54 -1.73
CA GLU A 206 -3.64 10.01 -0.92
C GLU A 206 -3.59 8.49 -0.79
N ILE A 207 -2.63 7.84 -1.47
CA ILE A 207 -2.44 6.40 -1.44
C ILE A 207 -1.36 6.08 -0.38
N PRO A 208 -1.69 5.34 0.69
CA PRO A 208 -0.73 4.94 1.69
C PRO A 208 0.47 4.17 1.11
N ARG A 209 1.62 4.28 1.78
CA ARG A 209 2.82 3.50 1.47
C ARG A 209 2.98 2.40 2.51
N ASN A 210 2.14 1.39 2.42
CA ASN A 210 2.19 0.17 3.22
C ASN A 210 1.82 -1.04 2.35
N ASP A 211 2.11 -2.23 2.87
CA ASP A 211 2.01 -3.46 2.09
C ASP A 211 0.65 -4.16 2.30
N SER A 212 -0.33 -3.44 2.85
CA SER A 212 -1.72 -3.86 2.94
C SER A 212 -2.29 -4.07 1.54
N LEU A 213 -2.99 -5.18 1.34
CA LEU A 213 -3.69 -5.49 0.09
C LEU A 213 -4.97 -4.65 0.00
N VAL A 214 -5.10 -3.84 -1.05
CA VAL A 214 -6.26 -2.95 -1.26
C VAL A 214 -6.72 -3.00 -2.71
N THR A 215 -7.97 -2.60 -2.96
CA THR A 215 -8.48 -2.36 -4.31
C THR A 215 -8.54 -0.85 -4.54
N GLN A 216 -7.86 -0.34 -5.56
CA GLN A 216 -7.86 1.06 -5.95
C GLN A 216 -8.55 1.24 -7.30
N ILE A 217 -9.49 2.17 -7.36
CA ILE A 217 -10.14 2.63 -8.60
C ILE A 217 -9.47 3.95 -9.00
N ILE A 218 -8.78 3.93 -10.14
CA ILE A 218 -8.03 5.06 -10.69
C ILE A 218 -8.78 5.57 -11.94
N PRO A 219 -9.54 6.68 -11.84
CA PRO A 219 -10.13 7.31 -13.01
C PRO A 219 -9.04 8.03 -13.83
N LEU A 220 -9.17 7.98 -15.17
CA LEU A 220 -8.32 8.71 -16.11
C LEU A 220 -9.11 9.82 -16.80
N ASN A 221 -8.47 10.96 -17.01
CA ASN A 221 -9.11 12.17 -17.54
C ASN A 221 -8.87 12.37 -19.04
N TYR A 222 -7.72 11.92 -19.54
CA TYR A 222 -7.25 12.18 -20.90
C TYR A 222 -6.91 10.89 -21.64
N ALA A 223 -6.12 10.01 -21.02
CA ALA A 223 -5.70 8.76 -21.63
C ALA A 223 -6.78 7.69 -21.59
N ASN A 224 -6.74 6.76 -22.54
CA ASN A 224 -7.64 5.59 -22.56
C ASN A 224 -7.19 4.56 -21.51
N ALA A 225 -8.11 4.16 -20.62
CA ALA A 225 -7.83 3.17 -19.58
C ALA A 225 -7.35 1.82 -20.13
N ALA A 226 -7.86 1.36 -21.27
CA ALA A 226 -7.44 0.11 -21.88
C ALA A 226 -5.97 0.18 -22.36
N GLU A 227 -5.56 1.28 -22.97
CA GLU A 227 -4.18 1.46 -23.44
C GLU A 227 -3.20 1.56 -22.26
N ILE A 228 -3.52 2.39 -21.27
CA ILE A 228 -2.71 2.51 -20.06
C ILE A 228 -2.61 1.17 -19.32
N SER A 229 -3.71 0.40 -19.25
CA SER A 229 -3.72 -0.91 -18.59
C SER A 229 -2.69 -1.88 -19.18
N GLN A 230 -2.49 -1.87 -20.51
CA GLN A 230 -1.49 -2.71 -21.17
C GLN A 230 -0.06 -2.31 -20.80
N ILE A 231 0.20 -1.01 -20.64
CA ILE A 231 1.52 -0.47 -20.27
C ILE A 231 1.86 -0.82 -18.83
N ILE A 232 0.88 -0.76 -17.91
CA ILE A 232 1.12 -0.98 -16.48
C ILE A 232 1.01 -2.46 -16.05
N GLN A 233 0.39 -3.33 -16.84
CA GLN A 233 0.23 -4.76 -16.54
C GLN A 233 1.52 -5.45 -16.07
N PRO A 234 2.71 -5.19 -16.66
CA PRO A 234 3.96 -5.82 -16.21
C PRO A 234 4.46 -5.33 -14.84
N LEU A 235 3.91 -4.23 -14.32
CA LEU A 235 4.30 -3.63 -13.04
C LEU A 235 3.49 -4.18 -11.85
N LEU A 236 2.49 -5.01 -12.12
CA LEU A 236 1.67 -5.63 -11.09
C LEU A 236 2.44 -6.72 -10.35
N ALA A 237 2.24 -6.82 -9.04
CA ALA A 237 2.84 -7.88 -8.24
C ALA A 237 2.27 -9.26 -8.61
N THR A 238 2.99 -10.33 -8.30
CA THR A 238 2.47 -11.69 -8.49
C THR A 238 1.17 -11.90 -7.72
N GLY A 239 0.13 -12.35 -8.41
CA GLY A 239 -1.20 -12.57 -7.82
C GLY A 239 -2.07 -11.30 -7.70
N ALA A 240 -1.57 -10.13 -8.08
CA ALA A 240 -2.38 -8.93 -8.23
C ALA A 240 -3.40 -9.08 -9.36
N GLN A 241 -4.51 -8.35 -9.25
CA GLN A 241 -5.60 -8.38 -10.23
C GLN A 241 -5.82 -6.97 -10.79
N MET A 242 -6.14 -6.87 -12.08
CA MET A 242 -6.46 -5.60 -12.70
C MET A 242 -7.57 -5.78 -13.73
N SER A 243 -8.44 -4.78 -13.82
CA SER A 243 -9.47 -4.68 -14.84
C SER A 243 -9.72 -3.22 -15.19
N THR A 244 -10.33 -2.97 -16.35
CA THR A 244 -10.73 -1.63 -16.78
C THR A 244 -12.23 -1.52 -16.85
N TYR A 245 -12.77 -0.36 -16.47
CA TYR A 245 -14.18 -0.04 -16.64
C TYR A 245 -14.35 1.09 -17.64
N SER A 246 -14.76 0.73 -18.87
CA SER A 246 -14.82 1.67 -19.99
C SER A 246 -15.83 2.80 -19.80
N LYS A 247 -16.95 2.55 -19.09
CA LYS A 247 -18.00 3.57 -18.90
C LYS A 247 -17.53 4.79 -18.11
N THR A 248 -16.61 4.59 -17.16
CA THR A 248 -16.03 5.68 -16.36
C THR A 248 -14.56 5.92 -16.67
N ASN A 249 -14.04 5.32 -17.76
CA ASN A 249 -12.63 5.36 -18.15
C ASN A 249 -11.67 5.17 -16.96
N SER A 250 -11.87 4.09 -16.19
CA SER A 250 -11.14 3.85 -14.94
C SER A 250 -10.42 2.51 -14.97
N ILE A 251 -9.31 2.43 -14.25
CA ILE A 251 -8.56 1.19 -14.00
C ILE A 251 -8.83 0.77 -12.55
N VAL A 252 -9.24 -0.47 -12.35
CA VAL A 252 -9.43 -1.09 -11.03
C VAL A 252 -8.26 -2.04 -10.79
N ILE A 253 -7.48 -1.78 -9.74
CA ILE A 253 -6.27 -2.54 -9.40
C ILE A 253 -6.40 -3.08 -7.99
N THR A 254 -6.19 -4.38 -7.80
CA THR A 254 -6.07 -5.02 -6.49
C THR A 254 -4.63 -5.46 -6.30
N ASP A 255 -3.88 -4.73 -5.48
CA ASP A 255 -2.46 -4.94 -5.22
C ASP A 255 -2.06 -4.32 -3.86
N THR A 256 -0.78 -4.36 -3.47
CA THR A 256 -0.31 -3.69 -2.25
C THR A 256 -0.38 -2.18 -2.41
N SER A 257 -0.70 -1.45 -1.33
CA SER A 257 -0.85 0.01 -1.37
C SER A 257 0.45 0.69 -1.83
N SER A 258 1.61 0.18 -1.39
CA SER A 258 2.94 0.59 -1.85
C SER A 258 3.11 0.47 -3.38
N ASN A 259 2.70 -0.65 -3.99
CA ASN A 259 2.82 -0.82 -5.45
C ASN A 259 1.81 0.05 -6.21
N ILE A 260 0.57 0.14 -5.72
CA ILE A 260 -0.46 1.02 -6.29
C ILE A 260 -0.01 2.48 -6.27
N HIS A 261 0.64 2.93 -5.19
CA HIS A 261 1.22 4.26 -5.11
C HIS A 261 2.25 4.51 -6.22
N HIS A 262 3.10 3.51 -6.51
CA HIS A 262 4.07 3.59 -7.60
C HIS A 262 3.38 3.64 -8.98
N ILE A 263 2.42 2.75 -9.23
CA ILE A 263 1.65 2.72 -10.48
C ILE A 263 0.89 4.03 -10.68
N ALA A 264 0.26 4.58 -9.65
CA ALA A 264 -0.47 5.85 -9.72
C ALA A 264 0.43 7.02 -10.12
N LYS A 265 1.71 7.05 -9.69
CA LYS A 265 2.67 8.05 -10.15
C LYS A 265 2.94 7.95 -11.64
N ILE A 266 3.09 6.73 -12.16
CA ILE A 266 3.32 6.49 -13.58
C ILE A 266 2.08 6.91 -14.37
N ILE A 267 0.90 6.47 -13.94
CA ILE A 267 -0.38 6.86 -14.56
C ILE A 267 -0.51 8.39 -14.59
N GLN A 268 -0.20 9.10 -13.50
CA GLN A 268 -0.26 10.57 -13.46
C GLN A 268 0.65 11.24 -14.52
N LYS A 269 1.76 10.60 -14.91
CA LYS A 269 2.65 11.11 -15.97
C LYS A 269 2.17 10.76 -17.37
N LEU A 270 1.38 9.71 -17.52
CA LEU A 270 0.82 9.27 -18.80
C LEU A 270 -0.54 9.91 -19.10
N ASP A 271 -1.35 10.18 -18.08
CA ASP A 271 -2.67 10.83 -18.18
C ASP A 271 -2.52 12.35 -18.32
N VAL A 272 -1.94 12.77 -19.45
CA VAL A 272 -1.72 14.18 -19.79
C VAL A 272 -2.62 14.63 -20.93
N LYS A 273 -3.09 15.87 -20.86
CA LYS A 273 -3.90 16.46 -21.94
C LYS A 273 -3.06 16.65 -23.19
N GLU A 274 -3.46 16.01 -24.29
CA GLU A 274 -2.89 16.28 -25.60
C GLU A 274 -3.17 17.72 -26.04
N GLN A 275 -2.15 18.39 -26.59
CA GLN A 275 -2.29 19.73 -27.14
C GLN A 275 -2.23 19.65 -28.66
N ILE A 276 -3.39 19.73 -29.30
CA ILE A 276 -3.49 19.84 -30.75
C ILE A 276 -3.35 21.31 -31.12
N THR A 277 -2.31 21.65 -31.89
CA THR A 277 -2.12 22.99 -32.47
C THR A 277 -2.41 22.94 -33.96
N VAL A 278 -3.28 23.83 -34.43
CA VAL A 278 -3.64 23.94 -35.84
C VAL A 278 -2.90 25.11 -36.47
N PHE A 279 -2.20 24.86 -37.58
CA PHE A 279 -1.50 25.88 -38.35
C PHE A 279 -2.24 26.14 -39.67
N GLY A 280 -2.71 27.37 -39.88
CA GLY A 280 -3.29 27.80 -41.15
C GLY A 280 -2.20 27.98 -42.21
N LEU A 281 -2.40 27.40 -43.39
CA LEU A 281 -1.45 27.50 -44.50
C LEU A 281 -1.97 28.48 -45.56
N ASN A 282 -1.16 29.46 -45.92
CA ASN A 282 -1.50 30.44 -46.96
C ASN A 282 -0.89 30.10 -48.34
N TYR A 283 0.26 29.42 -48.34
CA TYR A 283 1.10 29.25 -49.53
C TYR A 283 1.40 27.79 -49.90
N ALA A 284 1.01 26.84 -49.05
CA ALA A 284 1.30 25.43 -49.24
C ALA A 284 0.04 24.58 -49.05
N SER A 285 -0.05 23.49 -49.81
CA SER A 285 -1.05 22.45 -49.57
C SER A 285 -0.74 21.71 -48.28
N ALA A 286 -1.76 21.49 -47.45
CA ALA A 286 -1.64 20.74 -46.20
C ALA A 286 -1.14 19.31 -46.43
N GLN A 287 -1.57 18.68 -47.53
CA GLN A 287 -1.16 17.32 -47.88
C GLN A 287 0.33 17.26 -48.26
N ALA A 288 0.79 18.20 -49.09
CA ALA A 288 2.20 18.22 -49.49
C ALA A 288 3.13 18.46 -48.30
N LEU A 289 2.74 19.36 -47.38
CA LEU A 289 3.52 19.65 -46.18
C LEU A 289 3.52 18.45 -45.22
N SER A 290 2.39 17.76 -45.03
CA SER A 290 2.33 16.59 -44.14
C SER A 290 3.20 15.43 -44.65
N GLU A 291 3.21 15.17 -45.96
CA GLU A 291 4.06 14.18 -46.58
C GLU A 291 5.55 14.51 -46.38
N GLN A 292 5.94 15.79 -46.56
CA GLN A 292 7.32 16.23 -46.32
C GLN A 292 7.74 16.09 -44.85
N ILE A 293 6.89 16.55 -43.91
CA ILE A 293 7.16 16.42 -42.48
C ILE A 293 7.31 14.95 -42.09
N THR A 294 6.39 14.09 -42.55
CA THR A 294 6.44 12.65 -42.27
C THR A 294 7.74 12.03 -42.78
N ARG A 295 8.19 12.42 -43.98
CA ARG A 295 9.45 11.97 -44.57
C ARG A 295 10.68 12.40 -43.76
N ILE A 296 10.66 13.60 -43.18
CA ILE A 296 11.74 14.10 -42.31
C ILE A 296 11.75 13.36 -40.97
N MET A 297 10.57 13.16 -40.36
CA MET A 297 10.41 12.47 -39.09
C MET A 297 10.83 10.99 -39.16
N GLN A 298 10.58 10.30 -40.26
CA GLN A 298 10.99 8.90 -40.46
C GLN A 298 12.49 8.72 -40.73
N LYS A 299 13.19 9.79 -41.12
CA LYS A 299 14.63 9.75 -41.45
C LYS A 299 15.53 10.07 -40.24
N SER A 300 14.94 10.59 -39.16
CA SER A 300 15.62 10.97 -37.92
C SER A 300 15.49 9.88 -36.87
#